data_AF-A0A5W8E8W2-F1
#
_entry.id   AF-A0A5W8E8W2-F1
#
_cell.length_a   1.000
_cell.length_b   1.000
_cell.length_c   1.000
_cell.angle_alpha   90.00
_cell.angle_beta   90.00
_cell.angle_gamma   90.00
#
_symmetry.space_group_name_H-M   'P 1'
#
loop_
_entity.id
_entity.type
_entity.pdbx_description
1 polymer ?
#
loop_
_entity_poly.entity_id
_entity_poly.type
_entity_poly.pdbx_seq_one_letter_code
_entity_poly.pdbx_strand_id
1 'polypeptide(L)'
;MNKERIIQEFVPGKQVTLAHLIAHPGEELAKKIGVPDAGAIGIMTLTPGETAMIAGDLAMKAADVHIGFLDRFSGALVIYGT
;
A
#
# COMPACT_ATOMS: atom_id res chain seq x y z
N MET A 1 -26.46 -28.65 -20.56
CA MET A 1 -26.34 -28.65 -19.08
C MET A 1 -26.03 -27.24 -18.65
N ASN A 2 -26.86 -26.62 -17.82
CA ASN A 2 -26.60 -25.27 -17.32
C ASN A 2 -25.56 -25.34 -16.19
N LYS A 3 -24.78 -24.26 -16.01
CA LYS A 3 -23.81 -24.17 -14.90
C LYS A 3 -24.55 -24.15 -13.55
N GLU A 4 -24.06 -24.92 -12.59
CA GLU A 4 -24.55 -24.88 -11.20
C GLU A 4 -24.20 -23.53 -10.57
N ARG A 5 -25.17 -22.92 -9.86
CA ARG A 5 -25.00 -21.64 -9.18
C ARG A 5 -24.98 -21.88 -7.68
N ILE A 6 -23.90 -21.47 -7.03
CA ILE A 6 -23.70 -21.54 -5.57
C ILE A 6 -23.55 -20.10 -5.05
N ILE A 7 -24.23 -19.78 -3.96
CA ILE A 7 -24.02 -18.52 -3.22
C ILE A 7 -22.81 -18.72 -2.32
N GLN A 8 -21.85 -17.82 -2.41
CA GLN A 8 -20.66 -17.83 -1.57
C GLN A 8 -20.46 -16.47 -0.94
N GLU A 9 -20.42 -16.46 0.40
CA GLU A 9 -20.08 -15.27 1.17
C GLU A 9 -18.56 -15.17 1.33
N PHE A 10 -18.03 -13.97 1.15
CA PHE A 10 -16.61 -13.68 1.34
C PHE A 10 -16.45 -12.52 2.31
N VAL A 11 -15.47 -12.67 3.20
CA VAL A 11 -15.04 -11.60 4.11
C VAL A 11 -13.54 -11.39 3.96
N PRO A 12 -13.05 -10.15 4.01
CA PRO A 12 -11.61 -9.90 3.99
C PRO A 12 -10.96 -10.39 5.29
N GLY A 13 -9.81 -11.04 5.17
CA GLY A 13 -8.93 -11.27 6.31
C GLY A 13 -8.34 -9.97 6.85
N LYS A 14 -7.68 -10.03 8.00
CA LYS A 14 -6.93 -8.90 8.58
C LYS A 14 -5.43 -9.18 8.51
N GLN A 15 -4.76 -8.65 7.50
CA GLN A 15 -3.38 -9.02 7.17
C GLN A 15 -2.59 -7.85 6.57
N VAL A 16 -1.29 -7.83 6.89
CA VAL A 16 -0.27 -7.10 6.12
C VAL A 16 0.39 -8.11 5.18
N THR A 17 0.12 -7.99 3.88
CA THR A 17 0.62 -8.94 2.88
C THR A 17 2.02 -8.54 2.38
N LEU A 18 2.28 -7.23 2.28
CA LEU A 18 3.59 -6.67 1.94
C LEU A 18 3.93 -5.51 2.87
N ALA A 19 5.21 -5.41 3.23
CA ALA A 19 5.84 -4.27 3.87
C ALA A 19 7.31 -4.23 3.39
N HIS A 20 7.55 -3.51 2.30
CA HIS A 20 8.81 -3.55 1.55
C HIS A 20 9.43 -2.15 1.42
N LEU A 21 10.77 -2.09 1.45
CA LEU A 21 11.54 -0.86 1.27
C LEU A 21 12.39 -0.98 0.01
N ILE A 22 12.26 0.00 -0.88
CA ILE A 22 13.11 0.18 -2.05
C ILE A 22 14.06 1.33 -1.75
N ALA A 23 15.33 1.01 -1.48
CA ALA A 23 16.38 2.00 -1.28
C ALA A 23 16.91 2.48 -2.64
N HIS A 24 17.13 3.79 -2.77
CA HIS A 24 17.62 4.43 -3.99
C HIS A 24 16.85 4.00 -5.24
N PRO A 25 15.52 4.26 -5.31
CA PRO A 25 14.66 3.82 -6.41
C PRO A 25 15.09 4.40 -7.77
N GLY A 26 15.72 5.57 -7.77
CA GLY A 26 16.08 6.32 -8.96
C GLY A 26 14.88 7.03 -9.61
N GLU A 27 15.20 8.05 -10.40
CA GLU A 27 14.21 8.96 -10.98
C GLU A 27 13.17 8.25 -11.86
N GLU A 28 13.58 7.28 -12.68
CA GLU A 28 12.68 6.58 -13.59
C GLU A 28 11.59 5.82 -12.83
N LEU A 29 11.98 5.06 -11.81
CA LEU A 29 11.03 4.27 -11.02
C LEU A 29 10.14 5.18 -10.17
N ALA A 30 10.70 6.19 -9.51
CA ALA A 30 9.93 7.15 -8.71
C ALA A 30 8.84 7.83 -9.56
N LYS A 31 9.21 8.27 -10.77
CA LYS A 31 8.29 8.88 -11.74
C LYS A 31 7.19 7.91 -12.20
N LYS A 32 7.51 6.63 -12.40
CA LYS A 32 6.51 5.60 -12.78
C LYS A 32 5.56 5.26 -11.64
N ILE A 33 6.05 5.25 -10.40
CA ILE A 33 5.23 5.05 -9.20
C ILE A 33 4.36 6.28 -8.92
N GLY A 34 4.79 7.47 -9.35
CA GLY A 34 4.09 8.72 -9.12
C GLY A 34 4.42 9.35 -7.77
N VAL A 35 5.65 9.15 -7.29
CA VAL A 35 6.18 9.77 -6.07
C VAL A 35 7.44 10.59 -6.39
N PRO A 36 7.80 11.58 -5.56
CA PRO A 36 9.06 12.29 -5.71
C PRO A 36 10.26 11.33 -5.65
N ASP A 37 11.35 11.69 -6.33
CA ASP A 37 12.62 10.99 -6.15
C ASP A 37 13.14 11.25 -4.74
N ALA A 38 13.42 10.17 -4.00
CA ALA A 38 13.72 10.19 -2.58
C ALA A 38 14.74 9.09 -2.25
N GLY A 39 15.33 9.14 -1.05
CA GLY A 39 16.31 8.14 -0.62
C GLY A 39 15.71 6.73 -0.51
N ALA A 40 14.44 6.63 -0.13
CA ALA A 40 13.70 5.37 -0.12
C ALA A 40 12.21 5.53 -0.41
N ILE A 41 11.60 4.44 -0.93
CA ILE A 41 10.16 4.26 -1.06
C ILE A 41 9.74 3.05 -0.21
N GLY A 42 8.74 3.24 0.66
CA GLY A 42 8.06 2.16 1.38
C GLY A 42 6.77 1.76 0.66
N ILE A 43 6.54 0.46 0.49
CA ILE A 43 5.34 -0.11 -0.15
C ILE A 43 4.68 -1.09 0.81
N MET A 44 3.38 -0.90 1.05
CA MET A 44 2.56 -1.83 1.83
C MET A 44 1.33 -2.26 1.07
N THR A 45 0.91 -3.51 1.30
CA THR A 45 -0.38 -4.04 0.84
C THR A 45 -1.13 -4.62 2.03
N LEU A 46 -2.33 -4.11 2.26
CA LEU A 46 -3.12 -4.33 3.46
C LEU A 46 -4.47 -4.91 3.11
N THR A 47 -4.98 -5.78 3.98
CA THR A 47 -6.33 -6.32 3.88
C THR A 47 -6.98 -6.25 5.27
N PRO A 48 -8.19 -5.69 5.42
CA PRO A 48 -8.98 -5.00 4.41
C PRO A 48 -8.36 -3.66 3.99
N GLY A 49 -8.73 -3.17 2.80
CA GLY A 49 -8.07 -2.03 2.16
C GLY A 49 -8.14 -0.73 2.96
N GLU A 50 -9.20 -0.54 3.75
CA GLU A 50 -9.40 0.61 4.62
C GLU A 50 -8.32 0.75 5.71
N THR A 51 -7.62 -0.35 6.01
CA THR A 51 -6.48 -0.35 6.93
C THR A 51 -5.33 0.54 6.43
N ALA A 52 -5.28 0.86 5.13
CA ALA A 52 -4.31 1.81 4.57
C ALA A 52 -4.38 3.19 5.24
N MET A 53 -5.57 3.65 5.65
CA MET A 53 -5.75 4.92 6.39
C MET A 53 -5.05 4.88 7.75
N ILE A 54 -5.21 3.77 8.48
CA ILE A 54 -4.60 3.57 9.80
C ILE A 54 -3.09 3.41 9.67
N ALA A 55 -2.63 2.62 8.70
CA ALA A 55 -1.20 2.43 8.45
C ALA A 55 -0.51 3.73 8.04
N GLY A 56 -1.16 4.58 7.23
CA GLY A 56 -0.65 5.90 6.86
C GLY A 56 -0.47 6.81 8.06
N ASP A 57 -1.47 6.88 8.95
CA ASP A 57 -1.39 7.65 10.20
C ASP A 57 -0.26 7.15 11.11
N LEU A 58 -0.10 5.84 11.26
CA LEU A 58 1.00 5.25 12.04
C LEU A 58 2.36 5.58 11.42
N ALA A 59 2.51 5.46 10.09
CA ALA A 59 3.77 5.73 9.40
C ALA A 59 4.24 7.17 9.61
N MET A 60 3.34 8.15 9.42
CA MET A 60 3.63 9.57 9.61
C MET A 60 4.01 9.95 11.05
N LYS A 61 3.57 9.16 12.04
CA LYS A 61 3.92 9.35 13.46
C LYS A 61 5.19 8.62 13.87
N ALA A 62 5.55 7.57 13.14
CA ALA A 62 6.69 6.73 13.47
C ALA A 62 8.02 7.33 13.00
N ALA A 63 8.03 8.08 11.90
CA ALA A 63 9.22 8.66 11.31
C ALA A 63 8.89 9.89 10.45
N ASP A 64 9.94 10.63 10.06
CA ASP A 64 9.83 11.73 9.11
C ASP A 64 9.71 11.19 7.67
N VAL A 65 8.51 10.72 7.35
CA VAL A 65 8.12 10.20 6.04
C VAL A 65 6.94 10.98 5.50
N HIS A 66 6.71 10.87 4.20
CA HIS A 66 5.56 11.46 3.53
C HIS A 66 4.73 10.40 2.83
N ILE A 67 3.41 10.61 2.78
CA ILE A 67 2.52 9.78 1.97
C ILE A 67 2.68 10.19 0.50
N GLY A 68 3.10 9.23 -0.33
CA GLY A 68 3.03 9.33 -1.78
C GLY A 68 1.59 9.18 -2.25
N PHE A 69 1.00 8.03 -1.92
CA PHE A 69 -0.44 7.83 -2.05
C PHE A 69 -0.96 6.78 -1.06
N LEU A 70 -2.27 6.87 -0.81
CA LEU A 70 -3.00 6.00 0.09
C LEU A 70 -4.30 5.60 -0.60
N ASP A 71 -4.45 4.31 -0.90
CA ASP A 71 -5.60 3.78 -1.61
C ASP A 71 -6.36 2.77 -0.73
N ARG A 72 -7.48 3.23 -0.19
CA ARG A 72 -8.36 2.42 0.67
C ARG A 72 -9.14 1.34 -0.08
N PHE A 73 -9.16 1.34 -1.42
CA PHE A 73 -9.86 0.34 -2.22
C PHE A 73 -8.96 -0.86 -2.52
N SER A 74 -7.72 -0.62 -2.92
CA SER A 74 -6.73 -1.68 -3.15
C SER A 74 -6.00 -2.11 -1.87
N GLY A 75 -6.00 -1.27 -0.84
CA GLY A 75 -5.20 -1.47 0.37
C GLY A 75 -3.72 -1.12 0.20
N ALA A 76 -3.38 -0.37 -0.85
CA ALA A 76 -2.02 0.10 -1.08
C ALA A 76 -1.71 1.34 -0.24
N LEU A 77 -0.54 1.33 0.40
CA LEU A 77 0.07 2.50 0.99
C LEU A 77 1.49 2.62 0.45
N VAL A 78 1.80 3.77 -0.16
CA VAL A 78 3.15 4.11 -0.61
C VAL A 78 3.60 5.36 0.12
N ILE A 79 4.74 5.25 0.81
CA ILE A 79 5.40 6.32 1.54
C ILE A 79 6.80 6.55 0.97
N TYR A 80 7.36 7.73 1.14
CA TYR A 80 8.73 8.04 0.75
C TYR A 80 9.41 8.90 1.82
N GLY A 81 10.74 8.86 1.86
CA GLY A 81 11.53 9.53 2.88
C GLY A 81 13.02 9.46 2.59
N THR A 82 13.82 9.88 3.58
CA THR A 82 15.29 9.88 3.52
C THR A 82 15.89 8.49 3.39
#